data_AF-A0A399PCQ7-F1
#
_entry.id   AF-A0A399PCQ7-F1
#
_cell.length_a   1.000
_cell.length_b   1.000
_cell.length_c   1.000
_cell.angle_alpha   90.00
_cell.angle_beta   90.00
_cell.angle_gamma   90.00
#
_symmetry.space_group_name_H-M   'P 1'
#
loop_
_entity.id
_entity.type
_entity.pdbx_description
1 polymer ?
#
loop_
_entity_poly.entity_id
_entity_poly.type
_entity_poly.pdbx_seq_one_letter_code
_entity_poly.pdbx_strand_id
1 'polypeptide(L)'
;AGSAAGSDEPRDGLAADDDDRAAPDASPEVVGLAFFGAVAVLETIAWFFVVRDNPSSAGSAFQVGVAQATEALTVLAPLLWLAAVVAALRGMRVGRRMLVLAAGAVVLFPWPWVVTR
;
A
#
# COMPACT_ATOMS: atom_id res chain seq x y z
N ALA A 1 0.05 -4.71 70.00
CA ALA A 1 -1.13 -4.27 69.24
C ALA A 1 -0.79 -2.93 68.62
N GLY A 2 -0.81 -2.68 67.32
CA GLY A 2 -1.18 -3.46 66.15
C GLY A 2 -1.06 -2.53 64.93
N SER A 3 -0.46 -3.05 63.85
CA SER A 3 -0.63 -2.76 62.41
C SER A 3 -1.25 -1.42 61.94
N ALA A 4 -0.52 -0.70 61.09
CA ALA A 4 -1.02 -0.27 59.78
C ALA A 4 0.15 -0.16 58.79
N ALA A 5 0.20 -1.13 57.87
CA ALA A 5 1.06 -1.13 56.70
C ALA A 5 0.60 -0.07 55.69
N GLY A 6 1.57 0.64 55.12
CA GLY A 6 1.43 1.41 53.89
C GLY A 6 2.76 1.32 53.17
N SER A 7 2.85 0.37 52.25
CA SER A 7 3.99 0.14 51.37
C SER A 7 4.26 1.39 50.52
N ASP A 8 5.34 2.11 50.82
CA ASP A 8 6.00 2.99 49.85
C ASP A 8 6.71 2.09 48.83
N GLU A 9 5.91 1.54 47.91
CA GLU A 9 6.46 1.04 46.65
C GLU A 9 7.10 2.22 45.93
N PRO A 10 8.38 2.14 45.53
CA PRO A 10 8.88 3.02 44.50
C PRO A 10 7.98 2.78 43.30
N ARG A 11 7.21 3.78 42.90
CA ARG A 11 6.48 3.75 41.63
C ARG A 11 7.53 3.69 40.54
N ASP A 12 7.88 2.45 40.25
CA ASP A 12 8.39 1.90 39.02
C ASP A 12 7.96 2.79 37.85
N GLY A 13 8.80 3.75 37.50
CA GLY A 13 9.81 3.52 36.48
C GLY A 13 9.32 2.94 35.15
N LEU A 14 8.02 2.80 34.92
CA LEU A 14 7.46 2.36 33.65
C LEU A 14 7.34 3.56 32.71
N ALA A 15 8.52 3.96 32.23
CA ALA A 15 8.76 4.41 30.87
C ALA A 15 7.70 5.34 30.27
N ALA A 16 7.52 6.50 30.89
CA ALA A 16 7.02 7.69 30.21
C ALA A 16 8.14 8.34 29.37
N ASP A 17 8.85 7.55 28.54
CA ASP A 17 10.05 8.06 27.84
C ASP A 17 10.31 7.44 26.44
N ASP A 18 9.32 6.79 25.82
CA ASP A 18 9.46 6.30 24.43
C ASP A 18 8.65 7.11 23.40
N ASP A 19 7.87 8.11 23.82
CA ASP A 19 7.08 8.97 22.91
C ASP A 19 7.76 10.32 22.57
N ASP A 20 8.88 10.66 23.23
CA ASP A 20 9.62 11.92 23.00
C ASP A 20 10.91 11.74 22.18
N ARG A 21 11.06 10.61 21.48
CA ARG A 21 11.91 10.63 20.28
C ARG A 21 11.12 11.36 19.21
N ALA A 22 11.28 12.69 19.17
CA ALA A 22 10.86 13.52 18.04
C ALA A 22 11.17 12.74 16.76
N ALA A 23 10.12 12.17 16.16
CA ALA A 23 10.28 11.34 14.98
C ALA A 23 11.04 12.21 13.97
N PRO A 24 12.18 11.74 13.41
CA PRO A 24 12.92 12.55 12.45
C PRO A 24 11.94 13.08 11.42
N ASP A 25 11.92 14.41 11.20
CA ASP A 25 10.97 15.06 10.29
C ASP A 25 10.79 14.18 9.04
N ALA A 26 9.61 13.56 8.93
CA ALA A 26 9.42 12.51 7.95
C ALA A 26 9.56 13.13 6.56
N SER A 27 10.60 12.73 5.83
CA SER A 27 10.87 13.28 4.50
C SER A 27 9.60 13.11 3.64
N PRO A 28 9.10 14.17 2.99
CA PRO A 28 7.87 14.12 2.21
C PRO A 28 7.94 13.08 1.09
N GLU A 29 9.15 12.75 0.65
CA GLU A 29 9.40 11.70 -0.31
C GLU A 29 9.07 10.30 0.25
N VAL A 30 9.45 10.02 1.49
CA VAL A 30 9.18 8.75 2.19
C VAL A 30 7.69 8.62 2.45
N VAL A 31 7.06 9.69 2.94
CA VAL A 31 5.61 9.73 3.15
C VAL A 31 4.85 9.47 1.84
N GLY A 32 5.26 10.13 0.76
CA GLY A 32 4.66 9.92 -0.56
C GLY A 32 4.83 8.49 -1.07
N LEU A 33 6.01 7.89 -0.93
CA LEU A 33 6.26 6.50 -1.30
C LEU A 33 5.41 5.53 -0.46
N ALA A 34 5.32 5.74 0.84
CA ALA A 34 4.51 4.90 1.73
C ALA A 34 3.02 5.01 1.36
N PHE A 35 2.53 6.23 1.12
CA PHE A 35 1.15 6.48 0.70
C PHE A 35 0.82 5.81 -0.63
N PHE A 36 1.59 6.08 -1.68
CA PHE A 36 1.35 5.46 -3.00
C PHE A 36 1.61 3.94 -2.98
N GLY A 37 2.49 3.46 -2.10
CA GLY A 37 2.66 2.04 -1.82
C GLY A 37 1.39 1.41 -1.25
N ALA A 38 0.80 2.02 -0.23
CA ALA A 38 -0.47 1.57 0.34
C ALA A 38 -1.61 1.62 -0.69
N VAL A 39 -1.69 2.68 -1.49
CA VAL A 39 -2.67 2.80 -2.60
C VAL A 39 -2.49 1.67 -3.61
N ALA A 40 -1.26 1.39 -4.06
CA ALA A 40 -1.01 0.30 -5.01
C ALA A 40 -1.41 -1.07 -4.45
N VAL A 41 -1.17 -1.33 -3.17
CA VAL A 41 -1.62 -2.57 -2.50
C VAL A 41 -3.15 -2.65 -2.49
N LEU A 42 -3.83 -1.57 -2.11
CA LEU A 42 -5.29 -1.50 -2.10
C LEU A 42 -5.88 -1.70 -3.51
N GLU A 43 -5.29 -1.08 -4.54
CA GLU A 43 -5.70 -1.26 -5.92
C GLU A 43 -5.49 -2.70 -6.41
N THR A 44 -4.38 -3.34 -6.05
CA THR A 44 -4.14 -4.75 -6.37
C THR A 44 -5.21 -5.66 -5.74
N ILE A 45 -5.57 -5.42 -4.47
CA ILE A 45 -6.66 -6.15 -3.81
C ILE A 45 -7.99 -5.90 -4.51
N ALA A 46 -8.27 -4.65 -4.90
CA ALA A 46 -9.51 -4.32 -5.58
C ALA A 46 -9.60 -4.96 -6.98
N TRP A 47 -8.52 -4.93 -7.78
CA TRP A 47 -8.47 -5.63 -9.07
C TRP A 47 -8.59 -7.13 -8.93
N PHE A 48 -8.06 -7.72 -7.85
CA PHE A 48 -8.26 -9.14 -7.58
C PHE A 48 -9.75 -9.49 -7.48
N PHE A 49 -10.56 -8.66 -6.81
CA PHE A 49 -12.01 -8.86 -6.79
C PHE A 49 -12.65 -8.64 -8.15
N VAL A 50 -12.27 -7.58 -8.88
CA VAL A 50 -12.80 -7.33 -10.24
C VAL A 50 -12.56 -8.52 -11.17
N VAL A 51 -11.36 -9.08 -11.18
CA VAL A 51 -11.01 -10.25 -12.00
C VAL A 51 -11.78 -11.48 -11.53
N ARG A 52 -11.84 -11.71 -10.22
CA ARG A 52 -12.56 -12.85 -9.63
C ARG A 52 -14.05 -12.84 -9.99
N ASP A 53 -14.67 -11.66 -10.01
CA ASP A 53 -16.09 -11.49 -10.30
C ASP A 53 -16.39 -11.61 -11.81
N ASN A 54 -15.37 -11.58 -12.67
CA ASN A 54 -15.49 -11.62 -14.13
C ASN A 54 -14.62 -12.75 -14.73
N PRO A 55 -14.97 -14.03 -14.48
CA PRO A 55 -14.16 -15.15 -14.95
C PRO A 55 -14.09 -15.22 -16.48
N SER A 56 -12.87 -15.39 -17.01
CA SER A 56 -12.65 -15.53 -18.45
C SER A 56 -13.27 -16.81 -19.01
N SER A 57 -14.06 -16.68 -20.08
CA SER A 57 -14.60 -17.82 -20.83
C SER A 57 -13.69 -18.17 -22.01
N ALA A 58 -12.61 -18.93 -21.75
CA ALA A 58 -11.66 -19.37 -22.77
C ALA A 58 -11.98 -20.79 -23.27
N GLY A 59 -11.92 -21.01 -24.59
CA GLY A 59 -12.30 -22.28 -25.24
C GLY A 59 -11.14 -23.23 -25.56
N SER A 60 -9.89 -22.75 -25.55
CA SER A 60 -8.69 -23.56 -25.82
C SER A 60 -7.59 -23.35 -24.77
N ALA A 61 -6.68 -24.34 -24.62
CA ALA A 61 -5.61 -24.28 -23.61
C ALA A 61 -4.68 -23.05 -23.76
N PHE A 62 -4.39 -22.64 -25.00
CA PHE A 62 -3.65 -21.41 -25.26
C PHE A 62 -4.42 -20.17 -24.80
N GLN A 63 -5.71 -20.09 -25.10
CA GLN A 63 -6.55 -18.98 -24.65
C GLN A 63 -6.65 -18.91 -23.13
N VAL A 64 -6.73 -20.06 -22.45
CA VAL A 64 -6.68 -20.12 -20.99
C VAL A 64 -5.35 -19.56 -20.49
N GLY A 65 -4.22 -19.97 -21.08
CA GLY A 65 -2.90 -19.45 -20.69
C GLY A 65 -2.78 -17.93 -20.83
N VAL A 66 -3.23 -17.38 -21.96
CA VAL A 66 -3.23 -15.93 -22.20
C VAL A 66 -4.17 -15.22 -21.22
N ALA A 67 -5.39 -15.74 -21.02
CA ALA A 67 -6.36 -15.16 -20.09
C ALA A 67 -5.80 -15.11 -18.67
N GLN A 68 -5.23 -16.21 -18.17
CA GLN A 68 -4.62 -16.27 -16.84
C GLN A 68 -3.44 -15.29 -16.71
N ALA A 69 -2.61 -15.16 -17.74
CA ALA A 69 -1.52 -14.19 -17.73
C ALA A 69 -2.03 -12.75 -17.69
N THR A 70 -3.04 -12.42 -18.49
CA THR A 70 -3.66 -11.08 -18.50
C THR A 70 -4.37 -10.78 -17.18
N GLU A 71 -5.08 -11.74 -16.60
CA GLU A 71 -5.69 -11.63 -15.28
C GLU A 71 -4.64 -11.33 -14.20
N ALA A 72 -3.56 -12.11 -14.16
CA ALA A 72 -2.46 -11.88 -13.23
C ALA A 72 -1.80 -10.51 -13.42
N LEU A 73 -1.54 -10.13 -14.67
CA LEU A 73 -0.95 -8.82 -15.01
C LEU A 73 -1.88 -7.67 -14.61
N THR A 74 -3.20 -7.83 -14.76
CA THR A 74 -4.18 -6.81 -14.38
C THR A 74 -4.18 -6.58 -12.87
N VAL A 75 -4.17 -7.67 -12.08
CA VAL A 75 -4.11 -7.61 -10.62
C VAL A 75 -2.80 -6.97 -10.13
N LEU A 76 -1.68 -7.34 -10.75
CA LEU A 76 -0.35 -6.86 -10.36
C LEU A 76 0.03 -5.51 -10.96
N ALA A 77 -0.75 -4.96 -11.89
CA ALA A 77 -0.43 -3.71 -12.59
C ALA A 77 -0.10 -2.54 -11.64
N PRO A 78 -0.85 -2.28 -10.55
CA PRO A 78 -0.54 -1.20 -9.60
C PRO A 78 0.85 -1.34 -8.96
N LEU A 79 1.19 -2.54 -8.51
CA LEU A 79 2.51 -2.83 -7.92
C LEU A 79 3.63 -2.74 -8.96
N LEU A 80 3.38 -3.21 -10.18
CA LEU A 80 4.34 -3.11 -11.28
C LEU A 80 4.60 -1.66 -11.66
N TRP A 81 3.57 -0.80 -11.66
CA TRP A 81 3.74 0.63 -11.91
C TRP A 81 4.57 1.30 -10.82
N LEU A 82 4.26 1.06 -9.55
CA LEU A 82 5.04 1.56 -8.42
C LEU A 82 6.51 1.14 -8.54
N ALA A 83 6.76 -0.15 -8.78
CA ALA A 83 8.11 -0.70 -8.93
C ALA A 83 8.84 -0.07 -10.11
N ALA A 84 8.17 0.08 -11.26
CA ALA A 84 8.73 0.75 -12.44
C ALA A 84 9.10 2.20 -12.13
N VAL A 85 8.26 2.92 -11.38
CA VAL A 85 8.52 4.31 -11.03
C VAL A 85 9.71 4.44 -10.08
N VAL A 86 9.78 3.59 -9.06
CA VAL A 86 10.89 3.54 -8.09
C VAL A 86 12.20 3.16 -8.78
N ALA A 87 12.16 2.24 -9.74
CA ALA A 87 13.35 1.80 -10.48
C ALA A 87 13.82 2.82 -11.51
N ALA A 88 12.93 3.33 -12.36
CA ALA A 88 13.29 4.13 -13.53
C ALA A 88 13.48 5.62 -13.24
N LEU A 89 12.92 6.15 -12.16
CA LEU A 89 12.91 7.60 -11.88
C LEU A 89 13.86 7.96 -10.71
N ARG A 90 14.87 7.12 -10.45
CA ARG A 90 15.99 7.41 -9.54
C ARG A 90 16.76 8.64 -10.07
N GLY A 91 16.75 9.73 -9.31
CA GLY A 91 17.41 11.00 -9.68
C GLY A 91 16.50 12.07 -10.30
N MET A 92 15.20 11.80 -10.46
CA MET A 92 14.26 12.87 -10.82
C MET A 92 13.89 13.75 -9.63
N ARG A 93 13.42 14.97 -9.91
CA ARG A 93 12.76 15.82 -8.92
C ARG A 93 11.58 15.08 -8.27
N VAL A 94 11.53 15.10 -6.94
CA VAL A 94 10.50 14.42 -6.12
C VAL A 94 9.09 14.75 -6.61
N GLY A 95 8.76 16.02 -6.85
CA GLY A 95 7.44 16.42 -7.33
C GLY A 95 7.03 15.77 -8.66
N ARG A 96 7.96 15.61 -9.61
CA ARG A 96 7.66 14.92 -10.88
C ARG A 96 7.43 13.43 -10.65
N ARG A 97 8.17 12.79 -9.74
CA ARG A 97 7.94 11.39 -9.38
C ARG A 97 6.57 11.20 -8.74
N MET A 98 6.17 12.11 -7.84
CA MET A 98 4.85 12.07 -7.19
C MET A 98 3.71 12.26 -8.21
N LEU A 99 3.87 13.14 -9.20
CA LEU A 99 2.88 13.28 -10.27
C LEU A 99 2.73 12.01 -11.12
N VAL A 100 3.83 11.32 -11.43
CA VAL A 100 3.77 10.05 -12.19
C VAL A 100 3.11 8.94 -11.36
N LEU A 101 3.37 8.89 -10.04
CA LEU A 101 2.67 7.96 -9.14
C LEU A 101 1.17 8.25 -9.07
N ALA A 102 0.80 9.53 -8.89
CA ALA A 102 -0.59 9.96 -8.86
C ALA A 102 -1.33 9.63 -10.17
N ALA A 103 -0.70 9.91 -11.32
CA ALA A 103 -1.25 9.56 -12.62
C ALA A 103 -1.46 8.05 -12.77
N GLY A 104 -0.50 7.24 -12.32
CA GLY A 104 -0.62 5.79 -12.30
C GLY A 104 -1.78 5.31 -11.45
N ALA A 105 -1.91 5.80 -10.22
CA ALA A 105 -3.01 5.45 -9.33
C ALA A 105 -4.37 5.79 -9.97
N VAL A 106 -4.53 6.98 -10.55
CA VAL A 106 -5.79 7.35 -11.22
C VAL A 106 -6.07 6.44 -12.42
N VAL A 107 -5.07 6.18 -13.27
CA VAL A 107 -5.24 5.35 -14.47
C VAL A 107 -5.54 3.89 -14.12
N LEU A 108 -4.83 3.35 -13.12
CA LEU A 108 -4.96 1.98 -12.67
C LEU A 108 -6.05 1.79 -11.62
N PHE A 109 -6.76 2.85 -11.24
CA PHE A 109 -7.89 2.72 -10.35
C PHE A 109 -8.93 1.76 -10.96
N PRO A 110 -9.53 0.84 -10.19
CA PRO A 110 -10.50 -0.14 -10.68
C PRO A 110 -11.86 0.50 -10.96
N TRP A 111 -11.92 1.33 -12.00
CA TRP A 111 -13.12 2.05 -12.45
C TRP A 111 -14.38 1.20 -12.61
N PRO A 112 -14.33 -0.07 -13.10
CA PRO A 112 -15.53 -0.90 -13.19
C PRO A 112 -16.33 -0.93 -11.89
N TRP A 113 -15.66 -0.98 -10.74
CA TRP A 113 -16.29 -1.02 -9.41
C TRP A 113 -17.11 0.22 -9.04
N VAL A 114 -16.81 1.36 -9.67
CA VAL A 114 -17.52 2.63 -9.49
C VAL A 114 -18.65 2.77 -10.50
N VAL A 115 -18.42 2.33 -11.74
CA VAL A 115 -19.34 2.56 -12.86
C VAL A 115 -20.46 1.52 -12.92
N THR A 116 -20.25 0.31 -12.42
CA THR A 116 -21.24 -0.78 -12.48
C THR A 116 -22.15 -0.90 -11.24
N ARG A 117 -22.28 0.17 -10.45
CA ARG A 117 -23.21 0.24 -9.32
C ARG A 117 -24.47 1.03 -9.66
#